data_AF-E6X382-F1
#
_entry.id   AF-E6X382-F1
#
_cell.length_a   1.000
_cell.length_b   1.000
_cell.length_c   1.000
_cell.angle_alpha   90.00
_cell.angle_beta   90.00
_cell.angle_gamma   90.00
#
_symmetry.space_group_name_H-M   'P 1'
#
loop_
_entity.id
_entity.type
_entity.pdbx_description
1 polymer ?
#
loop_
_entity_poly.entity_id
_entity_poly.type
_entity_poly.pdbx_seq_one_letter_code
_entity_poly.pdbx_strand_id
1 'polypeptide(L)'
;MFAVAFEKRAEKEFLKLDPETRKLIAAKILDLQKGNFRGDKALQGKHKGKFRKRAGNYRIIYYKEGQLLLITIIRIAHRREVY
;
A
#
# COMPACT_ATOMS: atom_id res chain seq x y z
N MET A 1 -8.77 13.01 8.74
CA MET A 1 -8.54 11.55 8.74
C MET A 1 -9.02 11.02 7.40
N PHE A 2 -8.30 10.09 6.79
CA PHE A 2 -8.67 9.50 5.50
C PHE A 2 -9.47 8.21 5.71
N ALA A 3 -10.46 7.95 4.86
CA ALA A 3 -11.06 6.63 4.74
C ALA A 3 -10.11 5.72 3.96
N VAL A 4 -10.01 4.44 4.36
CA VAL A 4 -9.19 3.45 3.65
C VAL A 4 -10.11 2.36 3.15
N ALA A 5 -10.05 2.07 1.86
CA ALA A 5 -10.73 0.94 1.23
C ALA A 5 -9.71 0.05 0.53
N PHE A 6 -10.01 -1.24 0.43
CA PHE A 6 -9.21 -2.19 -0.33
C PHE A 6 -9.96 -2.60 -1.60
N GLU A 7 -9.23 -2.75 -2.69
CA GLU A 7 -9.70 -3.59 -3.78
C GLU A 7 -9.81 -5.04 -3.29
N LYS A 8 -10.83 -5.76 -3.77
CA LYS A 8 -11.08 -7.17 -3.40
C LYS A 8 -9.84 -8.07 -3.56
N ARG A 9 -8.98 -7.78 -4.54
CA ARG A 9 -7.72 -8.53 -4.76
C ARG A 9 -6.68 -8.21 -3.69
N ALA A 10 -6.48 -6.93 -3.37
CA ALA A 10 -5.55 -6.50 -2.33
C ALA A 10 -5.95 -7.01 -0.95
N GLU A 11 -7.24 -7.03 -0.64
CA GLU A 11 -7.76 -7.60 0.60
C GLU A 11 -7.41 -9.09 0.70
N LYS A 12 -7.68 -9.87 -0.34
CA LYS A 12 -7.33 -11.30 -0.38
C LYS A 12 -5.83 -11.54 -0.25
N GLU A 13 -4.99 -10.73 -0.90
CA GLU A 13 -3.54 -10.83 -0.77
C GLU A 13 -3.09 -10.51 0.66
N PHE A 14 -3.61 -9.44 1.26
CA PHE A 14 -3.32 -9.05 2.63
C PHE A 14 -3.67 -10.13 3.66
N LEU A 15 -4.83 -10.77 3.50
CA LEU A 15 -5.30 -11.83 4.39
C LEU A 15 -4.49 -13.13 4.27
N LYS A 16 -3.73 -13.31 3.19
CA LYS A 16 -2.82 -14.46 3.01
C LYS A 16 -1.44 -14.26 3.61
N LEU A 17 -1.10 -13.03 4.04
CA LEU A 17 0.21 -12.72 4.61
C LEU A 17 0.34 -13.33 6.00
N ASP A 18 1.58 -13.66 6.38
CA ASP A 18 1.91 -14.07 7.73
C ASP A 18 1.57 -12.96 8.75
N PRO A 19 1.36 -13.31 10.03
CA PRO A 19 0.92 -12.36 11.05
C PRO A 19 1.83 -11.13 11.22
N GLU A 20 3.15 -11.32 11.17
CA GLU A 20 4.13 -10.25 11.36
C GLU A 20 4.13 -9.26 10.19
N THR A 21 4.12 -9.78 8.96
CA THR A 21 3.95 -8.96 7.75
C THR A 21 2.63 -8.19 7.78
N ARG A 22 1.53 -8.86 8.16
CA ARG A 22 0.20 -8.24 8.23
C ARG A 22 0.18 -7.07 9.22
N LYS A 23 0.78 -7.25 10.39
CA LYS A 23 0.93 -6.22 11.42
C LYS A 23 1.76 -5.03 10.92
N LEU A 24 2.87 -5.29 10.25
CA LEU A 24 3.71 -4.24 9.65
C LEU A 24 2.94 -3.41 8.61
N ILE A 25 2.20 -4.08 7.72
CA ILE A 25 1.40 -3.41 6.69
C ILE A 25 0.24 -2.64 7.32
N ALA A 26 -0.48 -3.23 8.27
CA ALA A 26 -1.56 -2.57 8.99
C ALA A 26 -1.09 -1.27 9.67
N ALA A 27 0.08 -1.29 10.32
CA ALA A 27 0.67 -0.09 10.90
C ALA A 27 0.90 1.02 9.85
N LYS A 28 1.40 0.65 8.65
CA LYS A 28 1.59 1.61 7.56
C LYS A 28 0.28 2.11 6.94
N ILE A 29 -0.78 1.32 6.99
CA ILE A 29 -2.13 1.74 6.58
C ILE A 29 -2.72 2.71 7.60
N LEU A 30 -2.52 2.49 8.90
CA LEU A 30 -2.93 3.45 9.93
C LEU A 30 -2.20 4.79 9.78
N ASP A 31 -0.90 4.77 9.43
CA ASP A 31 -0.18 5.99 9.07
C ASP A 31 -0.86 6.72 7.90
N LEU A 32 -1.25 6.00 6.85
CA LEU A 32 -1.96 6.56 5.70
C LEU A 32 -3.32 7.15 6.09
N GLN A 33 -4.08 6.44 6.93
CA GLN A 33 -5.36 6.90 7.47
C GLN A 33 -5.22 8.23 8.25
N LYS A 34 -4.11 8.40 8.97
CA LYS A 34 -3.76 9.64 9.66
C LYS A 34 -3.25 10.75 8.73
N GLY A 35 -3.10 10.47 7.43
CA GLY A 35 -2.56 11.42 6.45
C GLY A 35 -1.04 11.51 6.44
N ASN A 36 -0.34 10.56 7.06
CA ASN A 36 1.11 10.51 7.03
C ASN A 36 1.60 9.82 5.75
N PHE A 37 1.86 10.63 4.73
CA PHE A 37 2.38 10.22 3.42
C PHE A 37 3.91 10.36 3.31
N ARG A 38 4.63 10.52 4.43
CA ARG A 38 6.06 10.82 4.41
C ARG A 38 6.86 9.67 3.80
N GLY A 39 7.66 9.99 2.79
CA GLY A 39 8.51 9.03 2.09
C GLY A 39 7.79 8.21 1.01
N ASP A 40 6.51 8.45 0.80
CA ASP A 40 5.75 7.84 -0.30
C ASP A 40 6.19 8.44 -1.63
N LYS A 41 6.21 7.62 -2.68
CA LYS A 41 6.58 8.06 -4.03
C LYS A 41 5.41 7.90 -4.98
N ALA A 42 5.14 8.93 -5.78
CA ALA A 42 4.22 8.83 -6.91
C ALA A 42 4.75 7.82 -7.94
N LEU A 43 3.87 6.96 -8.44
CA LEU A 43 4.17 6.05 -9.54
C LEU A 43 4.09 6.80 -10.88
N GLN A 44 4.88 6.32 -11.84
CA GLN A 44 5.01 6.92 -13.17
C GLN A 44 4.42 5.99 -14.26
N GLY A 45 4.29 6.51 -15.47
CA GLY A 45 3.79 5.77 -16.63
C GLY A 45 2.35 5.28 -16.45
N LYS A 46 2.09 4.00 -16.75
CA LYS A 46 0.76 3.38 -16.68
C LYS A 46 0.09 3.39 -15.28
N HIS A 47 0.83 3.75 -14.24
CA HIS A 47 0.33 3.85 -12.87
C HIS A 47 0.32 5.28 -12.33
N LYS A 48 0.41 6.29 -13.22
CA LYS A 48 0.30 7.71 -12.86
C LYS A 48 -0.97 7.96 -12.03
N GLY A 49 -0.84 8.80 -11.00
CA GLY A 49 -1.91 9.09 -10.04
C GLY A 49 -1.93 8.17 -8.82
N LYS A 50 -1.25 7.01 -8.88
CA LYS A 50 -1.05 6.13 -7.72
C LYS A 50 0.22 6.48 -6.97
N PHE A 51 0.26 6.12 -5.69
CA PHE A 51 1.38 6.32 -4.78
C PHE A 51 1.84 4.99 -4.21
N ARG A 52 3.10 4.94 -3.79
CA ARG A 52 3.73 3.76 -3.20
C ARG A 52 4.33 4.08 -1.84
N LYS A 53 3.86 3.38 -0.81
CA LYS A 53 4.42 3.38 0.55
C LYS A 53 5.21 2.09 0.82
N ARG A 54 6.36 2.21 1.49
CA ARG A 54 7.21 1.07 1.86
C ARG A 54 6.79 0.47 3.21
N ALA A 55 6.65 -0.85 3.25
CA ALA A 55 6.37 -1.62 4.45
C ALA A 55 7.33 -2.84 4.49
N GLY A 56 8.57 -2.63 4.94
CA GLY A 56 9.60 -3.67 4.93
C GLY A 56 9.94 -4.15 3.51
N ASN A 57 9.70 -5.43 3.24
CA ASN A 57 9.85 -6.08 1.93
C ASN A 57 8.63 -5.89 1.00
N TYR A 58 7.56 -5.30 1.53
CA TYR A 58 6.31 -5.06 0.82
C TYR A 58 6.16 -3.60 0.41
N ARG A 59 5.32 -3.37 -0.59
CA ARG A 59 4.92 -2.07 -1.11
C ARG A 59 3.40 -2.00 -1.14
N ILE A 60 2.86 -0.98 -0.47
CA ILE A 60 1.43 -0.64 -0.51
C ILE A 60 1.26 0.36 -1.65
N ILE A 61 0.46 0.00 -2.65
CA ILE A 61 0.09 0.90 -3.74
C ILE A 61 -1.33 1.38 -3.48
N TYR A 62 -1.49 2.70 -3.40
CA TYR A 62 -2.78 3.33 -3.17
C TYR A 62 -3.05 4.45 -4.16
N TYR A 63 -4.32 4.70 -4.41
CA TYR A 63 -4.83 5.87 -5.09
C TYR A 63 -5.50 6.79 -4.06
N LYS A 64 -5.36 8.10 -4.24
CA LYS A 64 -5.99 9.10 -3.37
C LYS A 64 -7.07 9.82 -4.14
N GLU A 65 -8.30 9.74 -3.65
CA GLU A 65 -9.48 10.41 -4.21
C GLU A 65 -10.14 11.23 -3.10
N GLY A 66 -9.88 12.54 -3.07
CA GLY A 66 -10.33 13.40 -1.96
C GLY A 66 -9.83 12.90 -0.60
N GLN A 67 -10.76 12.46 0.25
CA GLN A 67 -10.50 11.88 1.57
C GLN A 67 -10.48 10.34 1.60
N LEU A 68 -10.62 9.68 0.44
CA LEU A 68 -10.52 8.23 0.30
C LEU A 68 -9.13 7.82 -0.18
N LEU A 69 -8.59 6.79 0.45
CA LEU A 69 -7.40 6.07 0.02
C LEU A 69 -7.81 4.67 -0.43
N LEU A 70 -7.76 4.41 -1.73
CA LEU A 70 -8.04 3.11 -2.31
C LEU A 70 -6.74 2.31 -2.43
N ILE A 71 -6.57 1.32 -1.56
CA ILE A 71 -5.46 0.37 -1.62
C ILE A 71 -5.76 -0.64 -2.72
N THR A 72 -4.94 -0.63 -3.77
CA THR A 72 -5.17 -1.46 -4.96
C THR A 72 -4.28 -2.69 -5.01
N ILE A 73 -3.05 -2.61 -4.49
CA ILE A 73 -2.06 -3.70 -4.61
C ILE A 73 -1.11 -3.71 -3.42
N ILE A 74 -0.79 -4.90 -2.89
CA ILE A 74 0.27 -5.12 -1.91
C ILE A 74 1.28 -6.09 -2.53
N ARG A 75 2.43 -5.58 -2.97
CA ARG A 75 3.46 -6.40 -3.63
C ARG A 75 4.67 -6.61 -2.75
N ILE A 76 5.17 -7.85 -2.72
CA ILE A 76 6.54 -8.15 -2.32
C ILE A 76 7.46 -7.60 -3.41
N ALA A 77 8.53 -6.88 -3.04
CA ALA A 77 9.69 -6.87 -3.91
C ALA A 77 10.88 -7.29 -3.07
N HIS A 78 11.05 -8.61 -3.02
CA HIS A 78 12.33 -9.23 -2.77
C HIS A 78 13.27 -8.67 -3.84
N ARG A 79 14.44 -8.15 -3.47
CA ARG A 79 15.38 -7.49 -4.41
C ARG A 79 15.96 -8.45 -5.47
N ARG A 80 15.39 -9.66 -5.60
CA ARG A 80 15.81 -10.77 -6.45
C ARG A 80 14.81 -11.15 -7.57
N GLU A 81 13.61 -10.57 -7.61
CA GLU A 81 12.61 -10.92 -8.65
C GLU A 81 12.08 -9.69 -9.42
N VAL A 82 12.84 -8.61 -9.43
CA VAL A 82 12.56 -7.45 -10.29
C VAL A 82 13.81 -7.12 -11.09
N TYR A 83 14.25 -8.08 -11.91
CA TYR A 83 14.95 -7.92 -13.18
C TYR A 83 14.57 -9.09 -14.08
#